data_AF-A0A0G0T1S8-F1
#
_entry.id   AF-A0A0G0T1S8-F1
#
_cell.length_a   1.000
_cell.length_b   1.000
_cell.length_c   1.000
_cell.angle_alpha   90.00
_cell.angle_beta   90.00
_cell.angle_gamma   90.00
#
_symmetry.space_group_name_H-M   'P 1'
#
loop_
_entity.id
_entity.type
_entity.pdbx_description
1 polymer ?
#
loop_
_entity_poly.entity_id
_entity_poly.type
_entity_poly.pdbx_seq_one_letter_code
_entity_poly.pdbx_strand_id
1 'polypeptide(L)' 'IQELVNLLRGKGGRINKYYLQDWNKNKHAIVFLNGWFGGKNIREALLKALT' A
#
# COMPACT_ATOMS: atom_id res chain seq x y z
N ILE A 1 2.51 9.53 0.88
CA ILE A 1 2.23 8.21 0.25
C ILE A 1 3.45 7.67 -0.49
N GLN A 2 4.11 8.45 -1.36
CA GLN A 2 5.27 7.98 -2.13
C GLN A 2 6.41 7.41 -1.27
N GLU A 3 6.71 8.03 -0.12
CA GLU A 3 7.69 7.51 0.85
C GLU A 3 7.32 6.12 1.38
N LEU A 4 6.05 5.90 1.76
CA LEU A 4 5.56 4.60 2.22
C LEU A 4 5.65 3.55 1.12
N VAL A 5 5.37 3.94 -0.13
CA VAL A 5 5.50 3.05 -1.30
C VAL A 5 6.98 2.69 -1.53
N ASN A 6 7.89 3.65 -1.42
CA ASN A 6 9.32 3.41 -1.56
C ASN A 6 9.84 2.52 -0.43
N LEU A 7 9.40 2.74 0.81
CA LEU A 7 9.75 1.90 1.96
C LEU A 7 9.22 0.47 1.79
N LEU A 8 7.96 0.32 1.38
CA LEU A 8 7.35 -0.98 1.08
C LEU A 8 8.17 -1.73 0.01
N ARG A 9 8.52 -1.05 -1.09
CA ARG A 9 9.34 -1.62 -2.17
C ARG A 9 10.74 -1.99 -1.70
N GLY A 10 11.36 -1.17 -0.85
CA GLY A 10 12.67 -1.44 -0.25
C GLY A 10 12.67 -2.71 0.62
N LYS A 11 11.54 -3.05 1.24
CA LYS A 11 11.34 -4.32 1.99
C LYS A 11 10.89 -5.50 1.10
N GLY A 12 10.86 -5.35 -0.23
CA GLY A 12 10.40 -6.39 -1.17
C GLY A 12 8.88 -6.50 -1.33
N GLY A 13 8.13 -5.54 -0.77
CA GLY A 13 6.68 -5.52 -0.85
C GLY A 13 6.14 -5.08 -2.21
N ARG A 14 4.88 -5.44 -2.47
CA ARG A 14 4.18 -5.22 -3.75
C ARG A 14 2.87 -4.48 -3.52
N ILE A 15 2.51 -3.65 -4.48
CA ILE A 15 1.31 -2.81 -4.44
C ILE A 15 0.78 -2.69 -5.85
N ASN A 16 -0.54 -2.82 -6.01
CA ASN A 16 -1.15 -2.63 -7.32
C ASN A 16 -1.11 -1.14 -7.70
N LYS A 17 -0.60 -0.83 -8.89
CA LYS A 17 -0.58 0.53 -9.46
C LYS A 17 -1.97 1.18 -9.52
N TYR A 18 -3.04 0.37 -9.61
CA TYR A 18 -4.43 0.83 -9.55
C TYR A 18 -4.71 1.70 -8.32
N TYR A 19 -4.17 1.33 -7.15
CA TYR A 19 -4.36 2.08 -5.90
C TYR A 19 -3.51 3.35 -5.79
N LEU A 20 -2.53 3.52 -6.68
CA LEU A 20 -1.65 4.70 -6.71
C LEU A 20 -2.24 5.87 -7.51
N GLN A 21 -3.27 5.60 -8.32
CA GLN A 21 -3.99 6.63 -9.09
C GLN A 21 -4.77 7.54 -8.15
N ASP A 22 -4.76 8.86 -8.39
CA ASP A 22 -5.37 9.86 -7.50
C ASP A 22 -6.82 9.56 -7.15
N TRP A 23 -7.62 9.14 -8.12
CA TRP A 23 -9.04 8.79 -7.94
C TRP A 23 -9.28 7.48 -7.16
N ASN A 24 -8.24 6.68 -6.91
CA ASN A 24 -8.33 5.40 -6.20
C ASN A 24 -7.62 5.40 -4.85
N LYS A 25 -6.85 6.45 -4.51
CA LYS A 25 -6.10 6.52 -3.24
C LYS A 25 -6.99 6.35 -2.01
N ASN A 26 -8.25 6.80 -2.08
CA ASN A 26 -9.23 6.74 -0.99
C ASN A 26 -10.08 5.47 -0.98
N LYS A 27 -9.95 4.59 -1.97
CA LYS A 27 -10.70 3.33 -2.03
C LYS A 27 -9.99 2.24 -1.25
N HIS A 28 -10.76 1.22 -0.86
CA HIS A 28 -10.21 0.02 -0.24
C HIS A 28 -9.04 -0.51 -1.06
N ALA A 29 -7.93 -0.79 -0.39
CA ALA A 29 -6.70 -1.19 -1.04
C ALA A 29 -6.01 -2.33 -0.30
N ILE A 30 -5.23 -3.08 -1.08
CA ILE A 30 -4.48 -4.24 -0.61
C ILE A 30 -3.03 -4.09 -1.06
N VAL A 31 -2.11 -4.34 -0.14
CA VAL A 31 -0.67 -4.41 -0.40
C VAL A 31 -0.11 -5.74 0.11
N PHE A 32 1.04 -6.14 -0.41
CA PHE A 32 1.74 -7.35 -0.02
C PHE A 32 3.09 -7.00 0.59
N LEU A 33 3.40 -7.55 1.76
CA LEU A 33 4.74 -7.55 2.34
C LEU A 33 4.83 -8.70 3.36
N ASN A 34 5.43 -9.83 2.99
CA ASN A 34 5.43 -11.05 3.82
C ASN A 34 4.01 -11.53 4.24
N GLY A 35 2.99 -11.13 3.48
CA GLY A 35 1.57 -11.31 3.80
C GLY A 35 0.70 -10.26 3.10
N TRP A 36 -0.61 -10.48 3.06
CA TRP A 36 -1.57 -9.55 2.47
C TRP A 36 -2.16 -8.62 3.53
N PHE A 37 -2.10 -7.31 3.28
CA PHE A 37 -2.62 -6.29 4.19
C PHE A 37 -3.66 -5.43 3.49
N GLY A 38 -4.86 -5.37 4.06
CA GLY A 38 -5.98 -4.55 3.60
C GLY A 38 -6.19 -3.30 4.45
N GLY A 39 -6.60 -2.21 3.81
CA GLY A 39 -6.96 -0.96 4.46
C GLY A 39 -8.09 -0.24 3.74
N LYS A 40 -8.82 0.64 4.44
CA LYS A 40 -9.89 1.45 3.86
C LYS A 40 -9.39 2.36 2.73
N ASN A 41 -8.10 2.69 2.76
CA ASN A 41 -7.39 3.42 1.71
C ASN A 41 -5.94 2.91 1.58
N ILE A 42 -5.24 3.38 0.55
CA ILE A 42 -3.86 2.92 0.28
C ILE A 42 -2.89 3.27 1.41
N ARG A 43 -3.11 4.40 2.10
CA ARG A 43 -2.26 4.82 3.22
C ARG A 43 -2.39 3.84 4.39
N GLU A 44 -3.61 3.46 4.75
CA GLU A 44 -3.87 2.51 5.84
C GLU A 44 -3.29 1.12 5.52
N ALA A 45 -3.48 0.63 4.29
CA ALA A 45 -2.93 -0.65 3.86
C ALA A 45 -1.39 -0.66 3.96
N LEU A 46 -0.75 0.42 3.51
CA LEU A 46 0.70 0.60 3.61
C LEU A 46 1.17 0.64 5.06
N LEU A 47 0.49 1.40 5.94
CA LEU A 47 0.87 1.48 7.35
C LEU A 47 0.76 0.12 8.05
N LYS A 48 -0.32 -0.63 7.81
CA LYS A 48 -0.50 -1.98 8.36
C LYS A 48 0.58 -2.96 7.92
N ALA A 49 0.99 -2.88 6.66
CA ALA A 49 2.05 -3.75 6.13
C ALA A 49 3.45 -3.39 6.66
N LEU A 50 3.67 -2.11 7.00
CA LEU A 50 4.97 -1.59 7.42
C LEU A 50 5.20 -1.58 8.94
N THR A 51 4.12 -1.77 9.71
CA THR A 51 4.16 -1.97 11.17
C THR A 51 4.73 -3.36 11.47
#